data_AF-A0A9P6ZFI5-F1
#
_entry.id   AF-A0A9P6ZFI5-F1
#
_cell.length_a   1.000
_cell.length_b   1.000
_cell.length_c   1.000
_cell.angle_alpha   90.00
_cell.angle_beta   90.00
_cell.angle_gamma   90.00
#
_symmetry.space_group_name_H-M   'P 1'
#
loop_
_entity.id
_entity.type
_entity.pdbx_description
1 polymer ?
#
loop_
_entity_poly.entity_id
_entity_poly.type
_entity_poly.pdbx_seq_one_letter_code
_entity_poly.pdbx_strand_id
1 'polypeptide(L)'
;MGSQQREPTTSRRSAIHWDVEQEKAFTAFLVTHKSEAEDTMSFRNTVFTDATIHINTKFPNQKGPPKSQSSCRSKWAALKKSYNVVKNIKTLSSFSWSDEGGISLIAETSGAWEAHLKVRPPKISPHGMV
;
A
#
# COMPACT_ATOMS: atom_id res chain seq x y z
N MET A 1 -18.08 -53.23 1.41
CA MET A 1 -16.94 -52.32 1.17
C MET A 1 -17.50 -51.07 0.49
N GLY A 2 -17.74 -50.00 1.25
CA GLY A 2 -18.22 -48.73 0.72
C GLY A 2 -17.26 -47.63 1.15
N SER A 3 -16.34 -47.28 0.27
CA SER A 3 -15.38 -46.19 0.52
C SER A 3 -16.05 -44.87 0.15
N GLN A 4 -16.41 -44.09 1.17
CA GLN A 4 -16.98 -42.76 1.00
C GLN A 4 -15.83 -41.76 0.82
N GLN A 5 -15.66 -41.26 -0.40
CA GLN A 5 -14.77 -40.14 -0.70
C GLN A 5 -15.34 -38.86 -0.10
N ARG A 6 -14.52 -38.14 0.68
CA ARG A 6 -14.81 -36.76 1.11
C ARG A 6 -14.27 -35.80 0.06
N GLU A 7 -15.16 -35.04 -0.56
CA GLU A 7 -14.82 -33.89 -1.41
C GLU A 7 -14.17 -32.77 -0.57
N PRO A 8 -13.06 -32.17 -1.01
CA PRO A 8 -12.48 -31.01 -0.35
C PRO A 8 -13.29 -29.76 -0.72
N THR A 9 -14.14 -29.30 0.19
CA THR A 9 -14.81 -28.00 0.06
C THR A 9 -13.82 -26.88 0.36
N THR A 10 -13.06 -26.46 -0.65
CA THR A 10 -12.19 -25.28 -0.55
C THR A 10 -13.06 -24.02 -0.53
N SER A 11 -13.60 -23.69 0.64
CA SER A 11 -14.26 -22.41 0.90
C SER A 11 -13.27 -21.28 0.62
N ARG A 12 -13.51 -20.55 -0.46
CA ARG A 12 -12.63 -19.48 -0.93
C ARG A 12 -12.83 -18.29 0.00
N ARG A 13 -11.98 -18.15 1.03
CA ARG A 13 -11.99 -17.00 1.93
C ARG A 13 -11.98 -15.69 1.12
N SER A 14 -12.97 -14.83 1.35
CA SER A 14 -13.04 -13.51 0.73
C SER A 14 -11.75 -12.73 1.02
N ALA A 15 -11.10 -12.22 -0.01
CA ALA A 15 -9.85 -11.46 0.13
C ALA A 15 -10.08 -10.16 0.89
N ILE A 16 -9.07 -9.71 1.66
CA ILE A 16 -9.09 -8.39 2.30
C ILE A 16 -9.10 -7.32 1.20
N HIS A 17 -10.12 -6.47 1.23
CA HIS A 17 -10.30 -5.38 0.27
C HIS A 17 -10.05 -4.03 0.93
N TRP A 18 -9.24 -3.18 0.31
CA TRP A 18 -9.00 -1.80 0.74
C TRP A 18 -9.64 -0.85 -0.26
N ASP A 19 -10.57 -0.03 0.23
CA ASP A 19 -11.11 1.10 -0.51
C ASP A 19 -10.20 2.32 -0.36
N VAL A 20 -10.23 3.23 -1.34
CA VAL A 20 -9.56 4.53 -1.28
C VAL A 20 -9.95 5.31 -0.02
N GLU A 21 -11.23 5.29 0.37
CA GLU A 21 -11.67 5.96 1.60
C GLU A 21 -11.08 5.33 2.88
N GLN A 22 -10.95 4.01 2.89
CA GLN A 22 -10.34 3.27 3.99
C GLN A 22 -8.85 3.52 4.08
N GLU A 23 -8.16 3.59 2.94
CA GLU A 23 -6.74 3.93 2.86
C GLU A 23 -6.46 5.36 3.33
N LYS A 24 -7.31 6.32 2.94
CA LYS A 24 -7.24 7.70 3.41
C LYS A 24 -7.43 7.77 4.92
N ALA A 25 -8.45 7.12 5.46
CA ALA A 25 -8.69 7.08 6.89
C ALA A 25 -7.55 6.40 7.66
N PHE A 26 -7.01 5.29 7.13
CA PHE A 26 -5.86 4.61 7.73
C PHE A 26 -4.62 5.49 7.75
N THR A 27 -4.32 6.17 6.64
CA THR A 27 -3.17 7.07 6.55
C THR A 27 -3.34 8.26 7.49
N ALA A 28 -4.54 8.86 7.54
CA ALA A 28 -4.84 9.94 8.48
C ALA A 28 -4.65 9.52 9.93
N PHE A 29 -5.11 8.32 10.31
CA PHE A 29 -4.88 7.74 11.63
C PHE A 29 -3.38 7.59 11.93
N LEU A 30 -2.58 7.07 10.99
CA LEU A 30 -1.13 6.93 11.21
C LEU A 30 -0.43 8.29 11.34
N VAL A 31 -0.90 9.32 10.64
CA VAL A 31 -0.38 10.69 10.76
C VAL A 31 -0.65 11.26 12.15
N THR A 32 -1.79 10.96 12.78
CA THR A 32 -2.03 11.39 14.18
C THR A 32 -1.10 10.68 15.17
N HIS A 33 -0.67 9.46 14.86
CA HIS A 33 0.27 8.68 15.67
C HIS A 33 1.73 8.86 15.23
N LYS A 34 2.04 9.88 14.42
CA LYS A 34 3.39 10.07 13.85
C LYS A 34 4.50 10.20 14.91
N SER A 35 4.19 10.73 16.09
CA SER A 35 5.15 10.88 17.19
C SER A 35 5.51 9.54 17.86
N GLU A 36 4.71 8.51 17.64
CA GLU A 36 4.96 7.14 18.10
C GLU A 36 5.72 6.30 17.08
N ALA A 37 5.94 6.86 15.88
CA ALA A 37 6.78 6.24 14.87
C ALA A 37 8.25 6.40 15.23
N GLU A 38 9.04 5.36 14.99
CA GLU A 38 10.49 5.46 15.01
C GLU A 38 10.98 6.26 13.79
N ASP A 39 12.23 6.72 13.83
CA ASP A 39 12.87 7.51 12.75
C ASP A 39 12.74 6.89 11.36
N THR A 40 12.62 5.56 11.31
CA THR A 40 12.45 4.81 10.07
C THR A 40 11.02 4.77 9.55
N MET A 41 10.07 5.52 10.12
CA MET A 41 8.63 5.42 9.84
C MET A 41 8.09 4.00 10.12
N SER A 42 8.50 3.45 11.26
CA SER A 42 8.09 2.13 11.74
C SER A 42 7.21 2.32 12.97
N PHE A 43 6.07 1.63 13.00
CA PHE A 43 5.10 1.73 14.09
C PHE A 43 5.10 0.45 14.92
N ARG A 44 4.84 0.59 16.22
CA ARG A 44 4.63 -0.56 17.12
C ARG A 44 3.35 -1.31 16.76
N ASN A 45 3.29 -2.57 17.16
CA ASN A 45 2.09 -3.40 16.95
C ASN A 45 0.82 -2.82 17.59
N THR A 46 0.96 -2.05 18.69
CA THR A 46 -0.14 -1.37 19.37
C THR A 46 -0.86 -0.40 18.44
N VAL A 47 -0.11 0.45 17.72
CA VAL A 47 -0.67 1.40 16.74
C VAL A 47 -1.48 0.67 15.66
N PHE A 48 -1.04 -0.52 15.22
CA PHE A 48 -1.80 -1.31 14.24
C PHE A 48 -3.03 -2.00 14.84
N THR A 49 -3.02 -2.33 16.13
CA THR A 49 -4.21 -2.79 16.86
C THR A 49 -5.24 -1.66 16.92
N ASP A 50 -4.81 -0.46 17.29
CA ASP A 50 -5.68 0.71 17.42
C ASP A 50 -6.21 1.15 16.06
N ALA A 51 -5.36 1.12 15.01
CA ALA A 51 -5.79 1.36 13.63
C ALA A 51 -6.84 0.36 13.17
N THR A 52 -6.72 -0.90 13.60
CA THR A 52 -7.69 -1.95 13.27
C THR A 52 -9.06 -1.62 13.87
N ILE A 53 -9.09 -1.23 15.15
CA ILE A 53 -10.31 -0.80 15.84
C ILE A 53 -10.89 0.44 15.14
N HIS A 54 -10.05 1.44 14.87
CA HIS A 54 -10.47 2.69 14.22
C HIS A 54 -11.14 2.45 12.87
N ILE A 55 -10.51 1.66 11.99
CA ILE A 55 -11.04 1.39 10.65
C ILE A 55 -12.32 0.56 10.72
N ASN A 56 -12.35 -0.50 11.53
CA ASN A 56 -13.51 -1.38 11.59
C ASN A 56 -14.73 -0.68 12.21
N THR A 57 -14.51 0.25 13.16
CA THR A 57 -15.57 1.10 13.71
C THR A 57 -16.04 2.15 12.71
N LYS A 58 -15.12 2.77 11.95
CA LYS A 58 -15.46 3.80 10.95
C LYS A 58 -16.16 3.21 9.72
N PHE A 59 -15.85 1.97 9.35
CA PHE A 59 -16.41 1.27 8.20
C PHE A 59 -17.02 -0.09 8.60
N PRO A 60 -18.17 -0.09 9.30
CA PRO A 60 -18.79 -1.32 9.78
C PRO A 60 -19.31 -2.21 8.63
N ASN A 61 -19.76 -1.59 7.54
CA ASN A 61 -20.30 -2.27 6.35
C ASN A 61 -19.25 -2.42 5.23
N GLN A 62 -17.98 -2.59 5.59
CA GLN A 62 -16.89 -2.71 4.63
C GLN A 62 -17.00 -3.96 3.74
N LYS A 63 -16.51 -3.86 2.51
CA LYS A 63 -16.39 -5.00 1.60
C LYS A 63 -15.31 -5.97 2.08
N GLY A 64 -15.64 -7.27 2.08
CA GLY A 64 -14.74 -8.34 2.50
C GLY A 64 -14.64 -8.47 4.02
N PRO A 65 -13.65 -9.23 4.53
CA PRO A 65 -13.47 -9.39 5.96
C PRO A 65 -13.06 -8.07 6.64
N PRO A 66 -13.35 -7.91 7.94
CA PRO A 66 -12.81 -6.83 8.75
C PRO A 66 -11.28 -6.77 8.63
N LYS A 67 -10.72 -5.56 8.72
CA LYS A 67 -9.27 -5.41 8.73
C LYS A 67 -8.71 -6.07 9.98
N SER A 68 -7.61 -6.77 9.81
CA SER A 68 -6.81 -7.32 10.90
C SER A 68 -5.54 -6.49 11.07
N GLN A 69 -4.91 -6.61 12.24
CA GLN A 69 -3.61 -6.00 12.50
C GLN A 69 -2.55 -6.40 11.44
N SER A 70 -2.56 -7.65 10.97
CA SER A 70 -1.67 -8.10 9.89
C SER A 70 -1.97 -7.39 8.56
N SER A 71 -3.25 -7.21 8.21
CA SER A 71 -3.63 -6.48 7.01
C SER A 71 -3.21 -5.01 7.04
N CYS A 72 -3.34 -4.34 8.19
CA CYS A 72 -2.88 -2.96 8.39
C CYS A 72 -1.36 -2.85 8.26
N ARG A 73 -0.60 -3.79 8.83
CA ARG A 73 0.86 -3.85 8.67
C ARG A 73 1.28 -4.03 7.21
N SER A 74 0.68 -4.98 6.50
CA SER A 74 0.96 -5.20 5.09
C SER A 74 0.61 -3.99 4.24
N LYS A 75 -0.51 -3.32 4.55
CA LYS A 75 -0.93 -2.10 3.86
C LYS A 75 0.06 -0.96 4.08
N TRP A 76 0.50 -0.74 5.32
CA TRP A 76 1.51 0.27 5.65
C TRP A 76 2.84 0.00 4.94
N ALA A 77 3.30 -1.26 4.92
CA ALA A 77 4.52 -1.63 4.22
C ALA A 77 4.47 -1.29 2.72
N ALA A 78 3.31 -1.52 2.08
CA ALA A 78 3.10 -1.15 0.68
C ALA A 78 3.09 0.37 0.48
N LEU A 79 2.38 1.13 1.33
CA LEU A 79 2.33 2.59 1.26
C LEU A 79 3.71 3.21 1.48
N LYS A 80 4.43 2.77 2.51
CA LYS A 80 5.80 3.20 2.81
C LYS A 80 6.75 2.92 1.66
N LYS A 81 6.62 1.76 0.99
CA LYS A 81 7.40 1.43 -0.20
C LYS A 81 7.15 2.44 -1.32
N SER A 82 5.89 2.70 -1.67
CA SER A 82 5.53 3.66 -2.71
C SER A 82 6.01 5.07 -2.37
N TYR A 83 5.81 5.51 -1.13
CA TYR A 83 6.30 6.80 -0.63
C TYR A 83 7.82 6.93 -0.78
N ASN A 84 8.58 5.90 -0.39
CA ASN A 84 10.03 5.93 -0.51
C ASN A 84 10.50 5.95 -1.97
N VAL A 85 9.78 5.33 -2.90
CA VAL A 85 10.09 5.48 -4.34
C VAL A 85 9.94 6.94 -4.77
N VAL A 86 8.80 7.57 -4.45
CA VAL A 86 8.55 8.97 -4.80
C VAL A 86 9.56 9.90 -4.12
N LYS A 87 9.85 9.69 -2.84
CA LYS A 87 10.86 10.44 -2.07
C LYS A 87 12.23 10.34 -2.73
N ASN A 88 12.67 9.14 -3.11
CA ASN A 88 13.97 8.92 -3.74
C ASN A 88 14.04 9.57 -5.13
N ILE A 89 12.96 9.53 -5.91
CA ILE A 89 12.88 10.22 -7.20
C ILE A 89 13.08 11.72 -6.97
N LYS A 90 12.31 12.32 -6.04
CA LYS A 90 12.44 13.74 -5.68
C LYS A 90 13.86 14.12 -5.26
N THR A 91 14.56 13.28 -4.50
CA THR A 91 15.94 13.57 -4.05
C THR A 91 16.98 13.41 -5.15
N LEU A 92 16.76 12.53 -6.13
CA LEU A 92 17.68 12.30 -7.24
C LEU A 92 17.56 13.36 -8.33
N SER A 93 16.56 14.23 -8.23
CA SER A 93 16.15 15.06 -9.35
C SER A 93 16.05 16.52 -9.01
N SER A 94 16.48 17.35 -9.94
CA SER A 94 15.96 18.71 -10.12
C SER A 94 14.53 18.68 -10.70
N PHE A 95 13.67 17.69 -10.36
CA PHE A 95 12.29 17.64 -10.83
C PHE A 95 11.47 18.71 -10.08
N SER A 96 10.88 19.64 -10.82
CA SER A 96 9.74 20.40 -10.31
C SER A 96 8.51 19.50 -10.40
N TRP A 97 8.11 18.89 -9.29
CA TRP A 97 6.79 18.27 -9.16
C TRP A 97 5.79 19.38 -8.81
N SER A 98 4.80 19.63 -9.66
CA SER A 98 3.64 20.47 -9.31
C SER A 98 2.40 19.60 -9.15
N ASP A 99 1.55 19.93 -8.18
CA ASP A 99 0.31 19.19 -7.94
C ASP A 99 -0.72 19.43 -9.07
N GLU A 100 -0.59 20.52 -9.84
CA GLU A 100 -1.42 20.75 -11.04
C GLU A 100 -0.91 20.06 -12.32
N GLY A 101 0.39 19.77 -12.45
CA GLY A 101 1.02 19.41 -13.72
C GLY A 101 1.78 18.07 -13.75
N GLY A 102 2.02 17.43 -12.61
CA GLY A 102 2.81 16.20 -12.52
C GLY A 102 4.32 16.45 -12.66
N ILE A 103 5.05 15.49 -13.25
CA ILE A 103 6.51 15.58 -13.44
C ILE A 103 6.80 16.41 -14.70
N SER A 104 7.46 17.56 -14.52
CA SER A 104 8.13 18.24 -15.64
C SER A 104 9.53 17.65 -15.84
N LEU A 105 9.68 16.79 -16.85
CA LEU A 105 10.96 16.17 -17.23
C LEU A 105 11.68 17.12 -18.20
N ILE A 106 12.59 17.94 -17.69
CA ILE A 106 13.53 18.72 -18.53
C ILE A 106 14.59 17.77 -19.11
N ALA A 107 15.14 18.09 -20.29
CA ALA A 107 16.03 17.20 -21.06
C ALA A 107 17.21 16.62 -20.24
N GLU A 108 17.73 17.36 -19.26
CA GLU A 108 18.80 16.93 -18.34
C GLU A 108 18.38 15.80 -17.38
N THR A 109 17.09 15.65 -17.04
CA THR A 109 16.61 14.63 -16.10
C THR A 109 16.26 13.29 -16.76
N SER A 110 16.31 13.21 -18.09
CA SER A 110 16.08 11.97 -18.85
C SER A 110 17.06 10.85 -18.45
N GLY A 111 18.34 11.17 -18.29
CA GLY A 111 19.36 10.20 -17.89
C GLY A 111 19.18 9.62 -16.48
N ALA A 112 18.72 10.43 -15.52
CA ALA A 112 18.45 9.98 -14.16
C ALA A 112 17.21 9.08 -14.09
N TRP A 113 16.20 9.36 -14.91
CA TRP A 113 15.00 8.54 -15.06
C TRP A 113 15.31 7.17 -15.68
N GLU A 114 16.09 7.14 -16.77
CA GLU A 114 16.55 5.90 -17.42
C GLU A 114 17.40 5.04 -16.47
N ALA A 115 18.31 5.65 -15.72
CA ALA A 115 19.09 4.95 -14.70
C ALA A 115 18.19 4.33 -13.61
N HIS A 116 17.14 5.03 -13.18
CA HIS A 116 16.19 4.53 -12.21
C HIS A 116 15.38 3.33 -12.74
N LEU A 117 14.88 3.41 -13.98
CA LEU A 117 14.17 2.32 -14.64
C LEU A 117 15.05 1.08 -14.84
N LYS A 118 16.35 1.28 -15.10
CA LYS A 118 17.31 0.18 -15.23
C LYS A 118 17.53 -0.57 -13.91
N VAL A 119 17.49 0.13 -12.77
CA VAL A 119 17.63 -0.48 -11.44
C VAL A 119 16.31 -1.08 -10.95
N ARG A 120 15.16 -0.52 -11.35
CA ARG A 120 13.83 -0.97 -10.97
C ARG A 120 12.87 -0.97 -12.16
N PRO A 121 12.96 -1.99 -13.04
CA PRO A 121 12.05 -2.09 -14.17
C PRO A 121 10.61 -2.23 -13.68
N PRO A 122 9.64 -1.55 -14.32
CA PRO A 122 8.24 -1.64 -13.95
C PRO A 122 7.76 -3.09 -14.08
N LYS A 123 7.02 -3.58 -13.09
CA LYS A 123 6.34 -4.88 -13.19
C LYS A 123 5.13 -4.72 -14.09
N ILE A 124 5.29 -5.07 -15.37
CA ILE A 124 4.19 -5.16 -16.32
C ILE A 124 3.52 -6.51 -16.08
N SER A 125 2.34 -6.51 -15.45
CA SER A 125 1.51 -7.71 -15.36
C SER A 125 0.73 -7.84 -16.66
N PRO A 126 0.78 -8.96 -17.40
CA PRO A 126 0.24 -9.07 -18.76
C PRO A 126 -1.29 -9.06 -18.85
N HIS A 127 -2.02 -8.79 -17.76
CA HIS A 127 -3.48 -8.87 -17.75
C HIS A 127 -4.13 -7.52 -18.06
N GLY A 128 -3.99 -7.06 -19.31
CA GLY A 128 -4.61 -5.80 -19.75
C GLY A 128 -4.50 -5.53 -21.26
N MET A 129 -4.15 -6.52 -22.07
CA MET A 129 -4.27 -6.45 -23.53
C MET A 129 -4.98 -7.71 -24.00
N VAL A 130 -6.31 -7.62 -24.10
CA VAL A 130 -7.23 -8.10 -25.16
C VAL A 130 -8.64 -7.76 -24.67
#